data_AF-A0A2W6B9M8-F1
#
_entry.id   AF-A0A2W6B9M8-F1
#
_cell.length_a   1.000
_cell.length_b   1.000
_cell.length_c   1.000
_cell.angle_alpha   90.00
_cell.angle_beta   90.00
_cell.angle_gamma   90.00
#
_symmetry.space_group_name_H-M   'P 1'
#
loop_
_entity.id
_entity.type
_entity.pdbx_description
1 polymer ?
#
loop_
_entity_poly.entity_id
_entity_poly.type
_entity_poly.pdbx_seq_one_letter_code
_entity_poly.pdbx_strand_id
1 'polypeptide(L)'
;MIFCGTASRTCGAGAVRPRSTHPGERYDDTLFVVFKTVSYVEHEALTATSEVVDTGEVMIFLGSHFAITVRHGQHSALREVRARLQQDPDLLRLGPSSVLYAVADRIVDEYLRVTIEIEQDVDEVETSVFTPSRSQDIGRIYQLKREILELRRSVAPLAEPLRLLSGRRLTVVHEDIWEYFRDVHDHLTKVREQIAGFDELLTAILQACLARVTMVENEDMRRISAWVAIAAVPTAIAAIYGMNFKHMPELHWQFGYPIVMAVIIVICLVLYRGFRRNGWL
;
A
#
# COMPACT_ATOMS: atom_id res chain seq x y z
N MET A 1 31.64 27.46 1.29
CA MET A 1 30.66 28.55 1.52
C MET A 1 29.34 28.04 0.95
N ILE A 2 28.40 27.60 1.79
CA ILE A 2 27.17 26.91 1.35
C ILE A 2 26.06 27.95 1.30
N PHE A 3 25.67 28.37 0.09
CA PHE A 3 24.52 29.24 -0.15
C PHE A 3 23.28 28.38 -0.38
N CYS A 4 22.26 28.59 0.45
CA CYS A 4 20.93 28.00 0.31
C CYS A 4 20.07 28.97 -0.51
N GLY A 5 19.71 28.61 -1.74
CA GLY A 5 18.88 29.42 -2.63
C GLY A 5 17.74 28.58 -3.21
N THR A 6 16.50 29.01 -2.94
CA THR A 6 15.23 28.41 -3.38
C THR A 6 15.06 28.55 -4.89
N ALA A 7 14.79 27.45 -5.61
CA ALA A 7 14.54 27.44 -7.06
C ALA A 7 13.26 26.68 -7.42
N SER A 8 12.58 27.18 -8.46
CA SER A 8 11.18 26.92 -8.84
C SER A 8 10.80 25.45 -9.08
N ARG A 9 9.56 25.14 -8.70
CA ARG A 9 8.84 23.86 -8.78
C ARG A 9 8.69 23.38 -10.23
N THR A 10 9.46 22.37 -10.64
CA THR A 10 9.09 21.29 -11.59
C THR A 10 10.37 20.64 -12.13
N CYS A 11 10.96 19.69 -11.41
CA CYS A 11 11.93 18.76 -11.98
C CYS A 11 11.63 17.34 -11.49
N GLY A 12 11.35 16.44 -12.44
CA GLY A 12 11.35 15.01 -12.17
C GLY A 12 12.73 14.58 -11.68
N ALA A 13 12.77 13.62 -10.75
CA ALA A 13 14.03 13.11 -10.24
C ALA A 13 14.88 12.49 -11.37
N GLY A 14 16.14 12.91 -11.44
CA GLY A 14 17.08 12.55 -12.50
C GLY A 14 18.41 13.27 -12.33
N ALA A 15 19.49 12.61 -12.76
CA ALA A 15 20.77 13.26 -12.97
C ALA A 15 20.73 13.89 -14.36
N VAL A 16 20.70 15.23 -14.43
CA VAL A 16 20.59 15.97 -15.68
C VAL A 16 21.78 16.90 -15.76
N ARG A 17 22.53 16.88 -16.88
CA ARG A 17 23.45 17.99 -17.15
C ARG A 17 22.60 19.25 -17.39
N PRO A 18 22.77 20.32 -16.61
CA PRO A 18 21.96 21.52 -16.78
C PRO A 18 22.17 22.06 -18.20
N ARG A 19 21.09 22.16 -18.98
CA ARG A 19 21.07 22.92 -20.23
C ARG A 19 20.60 24.33 -19.89
N SER A 20 21.44 25.34 -20.12
CA SER A 20 21.07 26.73 -19.83
C SER A 20 19.88 27.17 -20.70
N THR A 21 18.95 27.92 -20.09
CA THR A 21 17.84 28.59 -20.78
C THR A 21 18.27 29.96 -21.34
N HIS A 22 19.50 30.38 -21.07
CA HIS A 22 20.14 31.57 -21.63
C HIS A 22 21.19 31.16 -22.67
N PRO A 23 21.16 31.72 -23.89
CA PRO A 23 22.18 31.45 -24.89
C PRO A 23 23.48 32.15 -24.48
N GLY A 24 24.39 31.41 -23.81
CA GLY A 24 25.71 31.94 -23.46
C GLY A 24 26.47 31.19 -22.35
N GLU A 25 25.81 30.55 -21.39
CA GLU A 25 26.51 29.92 -20.25
C GLU A 25 26.54 28.39 -20.35
N ARG A 26 27.67 27.85 -20.83
CA ARG A 26 28.00 26.43 -20.72
C ARG A 26 28.52 26.14 -19.30
N TYR A 27 27.74 25.44 -18.48
CA TYR A 27 28.24 24.74 -17.30
C TYR A 27 28.57 23.29 -17.70
N ASP A 28 29.67 23.08 -18.43
CA ASP A 28 30.04 21.75 -18.96
C ASP A 28 30.59 20.77 -17.89
N ASP A 29 30.99 21.28 -16.71
CA ASP A 29 31.66 20.50 -15.64
C ASP A 29 30.86 20.38 -14.33
N THR A 30 29.55 20.64 -14.34
CA THR A 30 28.70 20.53 -13.14
C THR A 30 27.63 19.45 -13.30
N LEU A 31 27.57 18.53 -12.35
CA LEU A 31 26.54 17.51 -12.23
C LEU A 31 25.39 18.06 -11.38
N PHE A 32 24.17 17.98 -11.91
CA PHE A 32 22.95 18.34 -11.17
C PHE A 32 22.13 17.08 -10.89
N VAL A 33 21.76 16.87 -9.63
CA VAL A 33 21.01 15.72 -9.15
C VAL A 33 19.85 16.18 -8.29
N VAL A 34 18.68 15.59 -8.49
CA VAL A 34 17.51 15.79 -7.63
C VAL A 34 17.15 14.48 -6.96
N PHE A 35 17.16 14.48 -5.62
CA PHE A 35 16.67 13.39 -4.80
C PHE A 35 15.34 13.77 -4.17
N LYS A 36 14.37 12.86 -4.25
CA LYS A 36 13.20 12.94 -3.37
C LYS A 36 13.61 12.56 -1.96
N THR A 37 12.91 13.10 -0.98
CA THR A 37 13.04 12.72 0.43
C THR A 37 11.67 12.29 0.93
N VAL A 38 11.65 11.38 1.89
CA VAL A 38 10.42 10.98 2.57
C VAL A 38 10.65 10.96 4.06
N SER A 39 9.58 11.09 4.83
CA SER A 39 9.57 10.90 6.27
C SER A 39 8.26 10.26 6.71
N TYR A 40 8.35 9.40 7.70
CA TYR A 40 7.18 8.81 8.33
C TYR A 40 6.48 9.84 9.22
N VAL A 41 5.16 9.90 9.14
CA VAL A 41 4.33 10.74 9.99
C VAL A 41 3.71 9.86 11.06
N GLU A 42 4.18 10.03 12.31
CA GLU A 42 3.65 9.30 13.47
C GLU A 42 2.16 9.59 13.65
N HIS A 43 1.40 8.54 13.90
CA HIS A 43 -0.04 8.61 14.12
C HIS A 43 -0.47 7.62 15.21
N GLU A 44 -1.41 8.01 16.07
CA GLU A 44 -1.89 7.15 17.17
C GLU A 44 -2.71 5.95 16.67
N ALA A 45 -3.41 6.11 15.54
CA ALA A 45 -4.16 5.05 14.88
C ALA A 45 -4.31 5.35 13.40
N LEU A 46 -4.06 4.36 12.55
CA LEU A 46 -4.22 4.51 11.11
C LEU A 46 -5.72 4.59 10.75
N THR A 47 -6.13 5.73 10.19
CA THR A 47 -7.49 6.01 9.71
C THR A 47 -7.52 6.15 8.19
N ALA A 48 -8.72 6.19 7.60
CA ALA A 48 -8.89 6.34 6.15
C ALA A 48 -8.39 7.67 5.56
N THR A 49 -7.94 8.62 6.40
CA THR A 49 -7.41 9.93 5.99
C THR A 49 -6.05 10.24 6.64
N SER A 50 -5.39 9.25 7.24
CA SER A 50 -4.07 9.47 7.86
C SER A 50 -3.02 9.66 6.80
N GLU A 51 -2.27 10.75 6.90
CA GLU A 51 -1.03 10.93 6.17
C GLU A 51 0.04 10.10 6.87
N VAL A 52 0.69 9.20 6.13
CA VAL A 52 1.70 8.27 6.66
C VAL A 52 3.08 8.68 6.16
N VAL A 53 3.16 9.24 4.95
CA VAL A 53 4.41 9.64 4.33
C VAL A 53 4.32 11.10 3.88
N ASP A 54 5.18 11.97 4.43
CA ASP A 54 5.44 13.30 3.86
C ASP A 54 6.63 13.25 2.90
N THR A 55 6.58 14.05 1.84
CA THR A 55 7.59 14.06 0.77
C THR A 55 8.26 15.43 0.59
N GLY A 56 9.53 15.39 0.24
CA GLY A 56 10.33 16.58 -0.04
C GLY A 56 11.33 16.36 -1.18
N GLU A 57 12.22 17.33 -1.38
CA GLU A 57 13.29 17.19 -2.35
C GLU A 57 14.58 17.91 -1.94
N VAL A 58 15.69 17.29 -2.29
CA VAL A 58 17.04 17.84 -2.16
C VAL A 58 17.68 17.88 -3.53
N MET A 59 18.09 19.06 -3.93
CA MET A 59 18.81 19.31 -5.18
C MET A 59 20.28 19.50 -4.86
N ILE A 60 21.16 18.89 -5.65
CA ILE A 60 22.61 18.93 -5.47
C ILE A 60 23.26 19.38 -6.76
N PHE A 61 24.08 20.42 -6.67
CA PHE A 61 24.97 20.88 -7.73
C PHE A 61 26.40 20.52 -7.34
N LEU A 62 27.02 19.63 -8.12
CA LEU A 62 28.35 19.11 -7.89
C LEU A 62 29.28 19.60 -9.00
N GLY A 63 30.23 20.46 -8.64
CA GLY A 63 31.35 20.84 -9.51
C GLY A 63 32.66 20.20 -9.06
N SER A 64 33.75 20.45 -9.77
CA SER A 64 35.06 19.84 -9.49
C SER A 64 35.63 20.19 -8.10
N HIS A 65 35.21 21.30 -7.50
CA HIS A 65 35.73 21.80 -6.21
C HIS A 65 34.64 22.25 -5.24
N PHE A 66 33.36 22.04 -5.57
CA PHE A 66 32.24 22.49 -4.74
C PHE A 66 31.06 21.54 -4.83
N ALA A 67 30.29 21.49 -3.74
CA ALA A 67 28.97 20.88 -3.70
C ALA A 67 28.01 21.87 -3.04
N ILE A 68 26.88 22.14 -3.70
CA ILE A 68 25.81 23.00 -3.18
C ILE A 68 24.55 22.15 -3.05
N THR A 69 23.96 22.14 -1.86
CA THR A 69 22.70 21.47 -1.58
C THR A 69 21.60 22.49 -1.35
N VAL A 70 20.49 22.33 -2.05
CA VAL A 70 19.26 23.12 -1.88
C VAL A 70 18.16 22.18 -1.43
N ARG A 71 17.47 22.54 -0.36
CA ARG A 71 16.44 21.70 0.27
C ARG A 71 15.09 22.38 0.16
N HIS A 72 14.09 21.61 -0.27
CA HIS A 72 12.69 21.99 -0.20
C HIS A 72 11.93 20.97 0.66
N GLY A 73 11.23 21.46 1.67
CA GLY A 73 10.54 20.65 2.67
C GLY A 73 11.24 20.67 4.04
N GLN A 74 10.54 20.17 5.06
CA GLN A 74 11.04 20.13 6.44
C GLN A 74 11.77 18.83 6.79
N HIS A 75 11.89 17.89 5.84
CA HIS A 75 12.24 16.49 6.07
C HIS A 75 13.53 16.08 5.34
N SER A 76 14.66 16.04 6.09
CA SER A 76 16.05 15.66 5.75
C SER A 76 17.03 16.47 6.59
N ALA A 77 17.53 15.89 7.68
CA ALA A 77 18.52 16.55 8.55
C ALA A 77 19.91 16.58 7.90
N LEU A 78 20.09 17.40 6.85
CA LEU A 78 21.40 17.58 6.18
C LEU A 78 22.47 18.15 7.13
N ARG A 79 22.07 18.65 8.31
CA ARG A 79 22.99 19.06 9.37
C ARG A 79 23.80 17.88 9.92
N GLU A 80 23.20 16.71 10.04
CA GLU A 80 23.87 15.48 10.49
C GLU A 80 24.89 15.01 9.45
N VAL A 81 24.54 15.11 8.17
CA VAL A 81 25.44 14.76 7.05
C VAL A 81 26.74 15.55 7.14
N ARG A 82 26.66 16.87 7.40
CA ARG A 82 27.85 17.71 7.57
C ARG A 82 28.70 17.26 8.77
N ALA A 83 28.08 17.01 9.91
CA ALA A 83 28.80 16.61 11.12
C ALA A 83 29.52 15.26 10.93
N ARG A 84 28.83 14.28 10.31
CA ARG A 84 29.39 12.97 9.98
C ARG A 84 30.57 13.08 9.01
N LEU A 85 30.44 13.85 7.93
CA LEU A 85 31.55 14.10 7.00
C LEU A 85 32.76 14.71 7.70
N GLN A 86 32.55 15.68 8.59
CA GLN A 86 33.66 16.31 9.35
C GLN A 86 34.38 15.35 10.29
N GLN A 87 33.74 14.26 10.68
CA GLN A 87 34.31 13.22 11.55
C GLN A 87 35.01 12.10 10.77
N ASP A 88 34.88 12.06 9.45
CA ASP A 88 35.48 11.06 8.56
C ASP A 88 36.45 11.72 7.56
N PRO A 89 37.74 11.87 7.95
CA PRO A 89 38.74 12.48 7.10
C PRO A 89 38.99 11.71 5.80
N ASP A 90 38.85 10.39 5.80
CA ASP A 90 39.13 9.55 4.62
C ASP A 90 38.06 9.76 3.56
N LEU A 91 36.79 9.85 3.96
CA LEU A 91 35.69 10.18 3.08
C LEU A 91 35.79 11.62 2.53
N LEU A 92 36.19 12.59 3.37
CA LEU A 92 36.38 13.99 2.93
C LEU A 92 37.48 14.15 1.89
N ARG A 93 38.50 13.28 1.90
CA ARG A 93 39.59 13.32 0.91
C ARG A 93 39.13 12.98 -0.50
N LEU A 94 37.98 12.33 -0.65
CA LEU A 94 37.33 12.06 -1.95
C LEU A 94 36.69 13.32 -2.58
N GLY A 95 36.83 14.48 -1.93
CA GLY A 95 36.45 15.77 -2.48
C GLY A 95 34.93 15.98 -2.53
N PRO A 96 34.41 16.82 -3.46
CA PRO A 96 32.98 17.16 -3.52
C PRO A 96 32.05 15.95 -3.67
N SER A 97 32.52 14.86 -4.29
CA SER A 97 31.75 13.63 -4.48
C SER A 97 31.32 12.99 -3.16
N SER A 98 32.10 13.18 -2.09
CA SER A 98 31.75 12.73 -0.73
C SER A 98 30.45 13.34 -0.23
N VAL A 99 30.16 14.59 -0.60
CA VAL A 99 28.92 15.29 -0.23
C VAL A 99 27.74 14.68 -0.97
N LEU A 100 27.89 14.39 -2.27
CA LEU A 100 26.83 13.73 -3.04
C LEU A 100 26.50 12.34 -2.47
N TYR A 101 27.54 11.55 -2.17
CA TYR A 101 27.38 10.25 -1.51
C TYR A 101 26.67 10.40 -0.16
N ALA A 102 27.19 11.22 0.76
CA ALA A 102 26.67 11.30 2.11
C ALA A 102 25.22 11.82 2.17
N VAL A 103 24.80 12.65 1.21
CA VAL A 103 23.39 13.04 1.08
C VAL A 103 22.55 11.89 0.53
N ALA A 104 23.00 11.18 -0.50
CA ALA A 104 22.28 10.04 -1.04
C ALA A 104 22.10 8.92 0.00
N ASP A 105 23.18 8.60 0.72
CA ASP A 105 23.23 7.64 1.82
C ASP A 105 22.21 7.99 2.91
N ARG A 106 22.22 9.24 3.40
CA ARG A 106 21.25 9.69 4.43
C ARG A 106 19.80 9.61 3.96
N ILE A 107 19.52 9.85 2.68
CA ILE A 107 18.17 9.77 2.12
C ILE A 107 17.73 8.31 2.03
N VAL A 108 18.59 7.40 1.58
CA VAL A 108 18.29 5.97 1.50
C VAL A 108 18.15 5.35 2.91
N ASP A 109 18.95 5.77 3.88
CA ASP A 109 18.79 5.38 5.28
C ASP A 109 17.42 5.80 5.84
N GLU A 110 16.95 6.99 5.48
CA GLU A 110 15.62 7.45 5.87
C GLU A 110 14.53 6.59 5.21
N TYR A 111 14.72 6.20 3.95
CA TYR A 111 13.78 5.28 3.29
C TYR A 111 13.69 3.94 4.01
N LEU A 112 14.84 3.38 4.43
CA LEU A 112 14.87 2.13 5.21
C LEU A 112 14.12 2.28 6.53
N ARG A 113 14.32 3.40 7.23
CA ARG A 113 13.57 3.70 8.47
C ARG A 113 12.07 3.76 8.23
N VAL A 114 11.63 4.54 7.23
CA VAL A 114 10.20 4.66 6.89
C VAL A 114 9.60 3.30 6.51
N THR A 115 10.36 2.44 5.83
CA THR A 115 9.89 1.11 5.45
C THR A 115 9.65 0.21 6.66
N ILE A 116 10.45 0.34 7.74
CA ILE A 116 10.24 -0.37 9.00
C ILE A 116 8.95 0.08 9.70
N GLU A 117 8.67 1.38 9.72
CA GLU A 117 7.43 1.90 10.32
C GLU A 117 6.19 1.46 9.51
N ILE A 118 6.26 1.49 8.18
CA ILE A 118 5.19 1.01 7.31
C ILE A 118 4.97 -0.51 7.47
N GLU A 119 6.03 -1.29 7.71
CA GLU A 119 5.90 -2.73 7.99
C GLU A 119 4.98 -2.96 9.20
N GLN A 120 5.16 -2.18 10.27
CA GLN A 120 4.29 -2.25 11.45
C GLN A 120 2.83 -1.91 11.10
N ASP A 121 2.61 -0.86 10.31
CA ASP A 121 1.26 -0.47 9.87
C ASP A 121 0.58 -1.56 9.04
N VAL A 122 1.35 -2.27 8.19
CA VAL A 122 0.90 -3.40 7.39
C VAL A 122 0.52 -4.58 8.28
N ASP A 123 1.36 -4.94 9.24
CA ASP A 123 1.12 -6.03 10.20
C ASP A 123 -0.13 -5.80 11.05
N GLU A 124 -0.36 -4.55 11.47
CA GLU A 124 -1.57 -4.17 12.18
C GLU A 124 -2.83 -4.34 11.34
N VAL A 125 -2.76 -3.93 10.06
CA VAL A 125 -3.85 -4.09 9.10
C VAL A 125 -4.14 -5.57 8.89
N GLU A 126 -3.12 -6.40 8.69
CA GLU A 126 -3.26 -7.84 8.54
C GLU A 126 -3.97 -8.46 9.75
N THR A 127 -3.46 -8.20 10.95
CA THR A 127 -4.04 -8.71 12.21
C THR A 127 -5.51 -8.27 12.38
N SER A 128 -5.84 -7.05 11.97
CA SER A 128 -7.20 -6.51 12.09
C SER A 128 -8.22 -7.23 11.21
N VAL A 129 -7.84 -7.65 10.00
CA VAL A 129 -8.74 -8.30 9.03
C VAL A 129 -9.08 -9.73 9.44
N PHE A 130 -8.14 -10.44 10.07
CA PHE A 130 -8.35 -11.81 10.50
C PHE A 130 -9.07 -11.94 11.86
N THR A 131 -9.28 -10.84 12.58
CA THR A 131 -9.99 -10.84 13.86
C THR A 131 -11.52 -10.80 13.66
N PRO A 132 -12.31 -11.76 14.17
CA PRO A 132 -13.73 -11.92 13.86
C PRO A 132 -14.69 -10.81 14.36
N SER A 133 -14.20 -9.78 15.06
CA SER A 133 -15.02 -8.67 15.59
C SER A 133 -14.59 -7.27 15.12
N ARG A 134 -13.52 -7.10 14.33
CA ARG A 134 -13.17 -5.78 13.81
C ARG A 134 -13.97 -5.48 12.55
N SER A 135 -14.47 -4.25 12.48
CA SER A 135 -14.98 -3.65 11.25
C SER A 135 -13.99 -3.94 10.13
N GLN A 136 -14.50 -4.47 9.01
CA GLN A 136 -13.75 -4.60 7.77
C GLN A 136 -13.44 -3.20 7.27
N ASP A 137 -12.42 -2.56 7.85
CA ASP A 137 -12.07 -1.17 7.55
C ASP A 137 -11.27 -1.14 6.25
N ILE A 138 -11.94 -1.51 5.16
CA ILE A 138 -11.44 -1.49 3.79
C ILE A 138 -10.83 -0.12 3.50
N GLY A 139 -11.42 0.96 4.05
CA GLY A 139 -10.88 2.32 3.95
C GLY A 139 -9.46 2.46 4.49
N ARG A 140 -9.13 1.85 5.64
CA ARG A 140 -7.77 1.85 6.21
C ARG A 140 -6.77 1.14 5.29
N ILE A 141 -7.18 -0.01 4.73
CA ILE A 141 -6.33 -0.78 3.80
C ILE A 141 -6.06 0.01 2.52
N TYR A 142 -7.08 0.65 1.95
CA TYR A 142 -6.94 1.51 0.79
C TYR A 142 -6.06 2.74 1.05
N GLN A 143 -6.19 3.35 2.23
CA GLN A 143 -5.36 4.49 2.60
C GLN A 143 -3.88 4.06 2.70
N LEU A 144 -3.58 2.95 3.39
CA LEU A 144 -2.20 2.45 3.46
C LEU A 144 -1.63 2.11 2.06
N LYS A 145 -2.45 1.50 1.20
CA LYS A 145 -2.05 1.21 -0.19
C LYS A 145 -1.72 2.48 -0.98
N ARG A 146 -2.45 3.58 -0.74
CA ARG A 146 -2.17 4.88 -1.36
C ARG A 146 -0.83 5.45 -0.88
N GLU A 147 -0.56 5.38 0.42
CA GLU A 147 0.69 5.86 1.01
C GLU A 147 1.90 5.05 0.50
N ILE A 148 1.77 3.73 0.37
CA ILE A 148 2.82 2.88 -0.25
C ILE A 148 3.05 3.26 -1.71
N LEU A 149 2.01 3.59 -2.47
CA LEU A 149 2.15 4.05 -3.85
C LEU A 149 2.87 5.41 -3.92
N GLU A 150 2.61 6.30 -2.97
CA GLU A 150 3.31 7.58 -2.83
C GLU A 150 4.80 7.38 -2.50
N LEU A 151 5.11 6.52 -1.53
CA LEU A 151 6.48 6.13 -1.21
C LEU A 151 7.18 5.52 -2.45
N ARG A 152 6.54 4.60 -3.16
CA ARG A 152 7.06 4.01 -4.40
C ARG A 152 7.38 5.07 -5.45
N ARG A 153 6.51 6.08 -5.63
CA ARG A 153 6.71 7.19 -6.58
C ARG A 153 7.87 8.10 -6.19
N SER A 154 8.18 8.22 -4.90
CA SER A 154 9.31 8.98 -4.38
C SER A 154 10.63 8.22 -4.48
N VAL A 155 10.62 6.91 -4.21
CA VAL A 155 11.81 6.04 -4.16
C VAL A 155 12.27 5.59 -5.56
N ALA A 156 11.34 5.19 -6.43
CA ALA A 156 11.66 4.58 -7.73
C ALA A 156 12.56 5.44 -8.64
N PRO A 157 12.38 6.77 -8.73
CA PRO A 157 13.22 7.60 -9.60
C PRO A 157 14.70 7.67 -9.20
N LEU A 158 15.07 7.34 -7.95
CA LEU A 158 16.47 7.37 -7.51
C LEU A 158 17.29 6.17 -8.02
N ALA A 159 16.63 5.09 -8.47
CA ALA A 159 17.30 3.85 -8.85
C ALA A 159 18.27 4.04 -10.02
N GLU A 160 17.83 4.73 -11.07
CA GLU A 160 18.65 4.95 -12.26
C GLU A 160 19.83 5.89 -12.02
N PRO A 161 19.66 7.08 -11.40
CA PRO A 161 20.78 7.95 -11.05
C PRO A 161 21.83 7.26 -10.18
N LEU A 162 21.43 6.50 -9.16
CA LEU A 162 22.38 5.78 -8.31
C LEU A 162 23.08 4.64 -9.04
N ARG A 163 22.39 3.93 -9.93
CA ARG A 163 23.01 2.94 -10.83
C ARG A 163 24.06 3.57 -11.75
N LEU A 164 23.81 4.77 -12.24
CA LEU A 164 24.75 5.51 -13.09
C LEU A 164 25.95 6.04 -12.30
N LEU A 165 25.75 6.42 -11.03
CA LEU A 165 26.82 6.86 -10.11
C LEU A 165 27.69 5.71 -9.61
N SER A 166 27.14 4.49 -9.52
CA SER A 166 27.90 3.27 -9.19
C SER A 166 28.64 2.69 -10.39
N GLY A 167 28.19 2.98 -11.61
CA GLY A 167 28.91 2.65 -12.84
C GLY A 167 30.01 3.68 -13.13
N ARG A 168 31.20 3.25 -13.57
CA ARG A 168 32.41 4.05 -13.88
C ARG A 168 32.26 5.11 -15.02
N ARG A 169 31.13 5.82 -15.11
CA ARG A 169 30.69 6.58 -16.29
C ARG A 169 30.75 8.10 -16.13
N LEU A 170 31.02 8.61 -14.92
CA LEU A 170 30.99 10.04 -14.63
C LEU A 170 32.38 10.54 -14.22
N THR A 171 32.98 11.38 -15.06
CA THR A 171 34.32 11.96 -14.87
C THR A 171 34.44 12.88 -13.64
N VAL A 172 33.31 13.42 -13.16
CA VAL A 172 33.25 14.31 -11.99
C VAL A 172 33.35 13.53 -10.67
N VAL A 173 33.18 12.20 -10.70
CA VAL A 173 33.12 11.33 -9.53
C VAL A 173 34.45 10.60 -9.34
N HIS A 174 35.01 10.63 -8.12
CA HIS A 174 36.29 9.99 -7.80
C HIS A 174 36.21 8.46 -7.95
N GLU A 175 37.27 7.79 -8.41
CA GLU A 175 37.24 6.33 -8.68
C GLU A 175 36.88 5.53 -7.43
N ASP A 176 37.45 5.93 -6.29
CA ASP A 176 37.29 5.26 -5.01
C ASP A 176 35.90 5.43 -4.37
N ILE A 177 35.04 6.33 -4.86
CA ILE A 177 33.70 6.53 -4.27
C ILE A 177 32.62 5.60 -4.85
N TRP A 178 32.92 4.87 -5.93
CA TRP A 178 31.94 4.00 -6.58
C TRP A 178 31.45 2.85 -5.70
N GLU A 179 32.33 2.34 -4.83
CA GLU A 179 31.96 1.30 -3.86
C GLU A 179 30.90 1.80 -2.88
N TYR A 180 31.02 3.04 -2.41
CA TYR A 180 30.03 3.68 -1.56
C TYR A 180 28.69 3.87 -2.28
N PHE A 181 28.69 4.31 -3.55
CA PHE A 181 27.44 4.42 -4.32
C PHE A 181 26.80 3.06 -4.62
N ARG A 182 27.59 2.00 -4.75
CA ARG A 182 27.07 0.64 -4.90
C ARG A 182 26.32 0.20 -3.65
N ASP A 183 26.87 0.44 -2.47
CA ASP A 183 26.20 0.14 -1.19
C ASP A 183 24.85 0.88 -1.07
N VAL A 184 24.83 2.18 -1.38
CA VAL A 184 23.60 2.99 -1.41
C VAL A 184 22.59 2.46 -2.43
N HIS A 185 23.05 1.98 -3.59
CA HIS A 185 22.19 1.38 -4.60
C HIS A 185 21.60 0.05 -4.15
N ASP A 186 22.38 -0.78 -3.45
CA ASP A 186 21.93 -2.06 -2.90
C ASP A 186 20.89 -1.84 -1.78
N HIS A 187 21.12 -0.87 -0.89
CA HIS A 187 20.13 -0.44 0.11
C HIS A 187 18.85 0.08 -0.52
N LEU A 188 18.94 0.92 -1.57
CA LEU A 188 17.76 1.39 -2.30
C LEU A 188 17.00 0.24 -2.96
N THR A 189 17.71 -0.77 -3.48
CA THR A 189 17.09 -1.94 -4.08
C THR A 189 16.28 -2.72 -3.04
N LYS A 190 16.84 -2.92 -1.85
CA LYS A 190 16.13 -3.54 -0.72
C LYS A 190 14.85 -2.79 -0.33
N VAL A 191 14.92 -1.45 -0.22
CA VAL A 191 13.73 -0.61 0.04
C VAL A 191 12.66 -0.84 -1.03
N ARG A 192 13.04 -0.86 -2.31
CA ARG A 192 12.10 -1.06 -3.42
C ARG A 192 11.44 -2.44 -3.38
N GLU A 193 12.18 -3.47 -3.02
CA GLU A 193 11.66 -4.83 -2.86
C GLU A 193 10.66 -4.92 -1.69
N GLN A 194 10.97 -4.30 -0.55
CA GLN A 194 10.05 -4.23 0.60
C GLN A 194 8.74 -3.51 0.24
N ILE A 195 8.82 -2.34 -0.41
CA ILE A 195 7.65 -1.59 -0.89
C ILE A 195 6.79 -2.44 -1.83
N ALA A 196 7.42 -3.21 -2.73
CA ALA A 196 6.69 -4.11 -3.62
C ALA A 196 6.00 -5.24 -2.86
N GLY A 197 6.69 -5.84 -1.88
CA GLY A 197 6.12 -6.87 -1.01
C GLY A 197 4.90 -6.38 -0.22
N PHE A 198 4.97 -5.15 0.30
CA PHE A 198 3.82 -4.55 1.01
C PHE A 198 2.61 -4.33 0.09
N ASP A 199 2.81 -3.83 -1.14
CA ASP A 199 1.72 -3.65 -2.12
C ASP A 199 1.07 -4.99 -2.50
N GLU A 200 1.87 -6.05 -2.67
CA GLU A 200 1.37 -7.41 -2.93
C GLU A 200 0.57 -7.96 -1.74
N LEU A 201 1.09 -7.82 -0.51
CA LEU A 201 0.43 -8.27 0.70
C LEU A 201 -0.91 -7.55 0.92
N LEU A 202 -0.94 -6.21 0.84
CA LEU A 202 -2.19 -5.45 0.98
C LEU A 202 -3.19 -5.78 -0.13
N THR A 203 -2.72 -6.08 -1.34
CA THR A 203 -3.59 -6.53 -2.43
C THR A 203 -4.21 -7.89 -2.11
N ALA A 204 -3.44 -8.83 -1.59
CA ALA A 204 -3.93 -10.14 -1.15
C ALA A 204 -4.95 -10.00 -0.01
N ILE A 205 -4.70 -9.13 0.97
CA ILE A 205 -5.64 -8.84 2.06
C ILE A 205 -6.94 -8.26 1.51
N LEU A 206 -6.89 -7.26 0.63
CA LEU A 206 -8.09 -6.68 0.01
C LEU A 206 -8.92 -7.74 -0.73
N GLN A 207 -8.26 -8.62 -1.48
CA GLN A 207 -8.94 -9.72 -2.18
C GLN A 207 -9.58 -10.72 -1.20
N ALA A 208 -8.90 -11.06 -0.11
CA ALA A 208 -9.45 -11.93 0.94
C ALA A 208 -10.68 -11.30 1.62
N CYS A 209 -10.64 -10.00 1.90
CA CYS A 209 -11.78 -9.25 2.42
C CYS A 209 -12.98 -9.32 1.46
N LEU A 210 -12.77 -9.04 0.17
CA LEU A 210 -13.82 -9.10 -0.85
C LEU A 210 -14.41 -10.51 -0.98
N ALA A 211 -13.57 -11.55 -0.99
CA ALA A 211 -14.02 -12.93 -1.04
C ALA A 211 -14.90 -13.31 0.18
N ARG A 212 -14.53 -12.83 1.38
CA ARG A 212 -15.32 -13.05 2.60
C ARG A 212 -16.70 -12.37 2.52
N VAL A 213 -16.78 -11.13 2.00
CA VAL A 213 -18.06 -10.44 1.78
C VAL A 213 -18.96 -11.25 0.85
N THR A 214 -18.42 -11.73 -0.28
CA THR A 214 -19.16 -12.56 -1.23
C THR A 214 -19.61 -13.89 -0.60
N MET A 215 -18.83 -14.49 0.30
CA MET A 215 -19.25 -15.70 1.02
C MET A 215 -20.44 -15.44 1.95
N VAL A 216 -20.45 -14.31 2.66
CA VAL A 216 -21.58 -13.93 3.54
C VAL A 216 -22.86 -13.72 2.73
N GLU A 217 -22.79 -13.02 1.60
CA GLU A 217 -23.95 -12.85 0.70
C GLU A 217 -24.52 -14.20 0.22
N ASN A 218 -23.65 -15.17 -0.08
CA ASN A 218 -24.08 -16.51 -0.49
C ASN A 218 -24.74 -17.28 0.66
N GLU A 219 -24.27 -17.11 1.90
CA GLU A 219 -24.91 -17.72 3.08
C GLU A 219 -26.30 -17.12 3.33
N ASP A 220 -26.43 -15.79 3.24
CA ASP A 220 -27.70 -15.09 3.41
C ASP A 220 -28.71 -15.50 2.34
N MET A 221 -28.29 -15.60 1.08
CA MET A 221 -29.15 -16.08 0.00
C MET A 221 -29.64 -17.51 0.24
N ARG A 222 -28.76 -18.41 0.72
CA ARG A 222 -29.12 -19.80 1.06
C ARG A 222 -30.12 -19.85 2.21
N ARG A 223 -29.93 -19.02 3.23
CA ARG A 223 -30.85 -18.94 4.38
C ARG A 223 -32.24 -18.43 3.98
N ILE A 224 -32.31 -17.37 3.17
CA ILE A 224 -33.59 -16.85 2.64
C ILE A 224 -34.29 -17.92 1.79
N SER A 225 -33.56 -18.54 0.87
CA SER A 225 -34.11 -19.57 -0.02
C SER A 225 -34.64 -20.78 0.75
N ALA A 226 -33.94 -21.19 1.82
CA ALA A 226 -34.39 -22.27 2.70
C ALA A 226 -35.72 -21.93 3.39
N TRP A 227 -35.85 -20.72 3.93
CA TRP A 227 -37.11 -20.26 4.54
C TRP A 227 -38.26 -20.16 3.54
N VAL A 228 -37.99 -19.65 2.33
CA VAL A 228 -39.00 -19.58 1.25
C VAL A 228 -39.46 -20.98 0.85
N ALA A 229 -38.55 -21.94 0.71
CA ALA A 229 -38.89 -23.32 0.38
C ALA A 229 -39.75 -23.97 1.48
N ILE A 230 -39.44 -23.73 2.76
CA ILE A 230 -40.25 -24.21 3.89
C ILE A 230 -41.65 -23.57 3.87
N ALA A 231 -41.76 -22.26 3.58
CA ALA A 231 -43.04 -21.55 3.53
C ALA A 231 -43.89 -21.91 2.29
N ALA A 232 -43.26 -22.32 1.18
CA ALA A 232 -43.96 -22.71 -0.04
C ALA A 232 -44.82 -23.95 0.13
N VAL A 233 -44.42 -24.90 0.99
CA VAL A 233 -45.16 -26.16 1.25
C VAL A 233 -46.57 -25.92 1.80
N PRO A 234 -46.77 -25.24 2.95
CA PRO A 234 -48.11 -24.95 3.46
C PRO A 234 -48.89 -24.04 2.50
N THR A 235 -48.22 -23.11 1.82
CA THR A 235 -48.86 -22.19 0.87
C THR A 235 -49.43 -22.92 -0.34
N ALA A 236 -48.69 -23.86 -0.92
CA ALA A 236 -49.15 -24.67 -2.06
C ALA A 236 -50.31 -25.59 -1.66
N ILE A 237 -50.23 -26.23 -0.49
CA ILE A 237 -51.29 -27.10 0.01
C ILE A 237 -52.55 -26.27 0.33
N ALA A 238 -52.40 -25.11 0.97
CA ALA A 238 -53.51 -24.19 1.21
C ALA A 238 -54.13 -23.68 -0.10
N ALA A 239 -53.31 -23.40 -1.13
CA ALA A 239 -53.80 -22.98 -2.44
C ALA A 239 -54.63 -24.07 -3.11
N ILE A 240 -54.17 -25.33 -3.11
CA ILE A 240 -54.88 -26.48 -3.68
C ILE A 240 -56.23 -26.70 -2.97
N TYR A 241 -56.23 -26.69 -1.62
CA TYR A 241 -57.45 -26.85 -0.82
C TYR A 241 -58.36 -25.61 -0.83
N GLY A 242 -57.83 -24.44 -1.23
CA GLY A 242 -58.62 -23.23 -1.47
C GLY A 242 -59.34 -23.22 -2.81
N MET A 243 -59.06 -24.19 -3.71
CA MET A 243 -59.75 -24.30 -4.99
C MET A 243 -61.16 -24.89 -4.81
N ASN A 244 -62.14 -24.30 -5.49
CA ASN A 244 -63.56 -24.63 -5.33
C ASN A 244 -63.97 -25.84 -6.19
N PHE A 245 -63.43 -27.03 -5.90
CA PHE A 245 -63.79 -28.25 -6.63
C PHE A 245 -65.04 -28.94 -6.05
N LYS A 246 -65.91 -29.44 -6.95
CA LYS A 246 -67.20 -30.08 -6.62
C LYS A 246 -67.11 -31.54 -6.14
N HIS A 247 -65.95 -32.19 -6.27
CA HIS A 247 -65.70 -33.58 -5.85
C HIS A 247 -64.32 -33.65 -5.16
N MET A 248 -64.27 -33.34 -3.87
CA MET A 248 -63.13 -33.59 -3.00
C MET A 248 -63.54 -34.63 -1.94
N PRO A 249 -63.34 -35.94 -2.17
CA PRO A 249 -63.76 -36.98 -1.23
C PRO A 249 -63.09 -36.86 0.15
N GLU A 250 -61.94 -36.20 0.24
CA GLU A 250 -61.19 -36.00 1.50
C GLU A 250 -61.87 -35.01 2.47
N LEU A 251 -62.74 -34.11 1.98
CA LEU A 251 -63.36 -33.05 2.77
C LEU A 251 -64.52 -33.55 3.65
N HIS A 252 -65.15 -34.66 3.24
CA HIS A 252 -66.26 -35.28 3.98
C HIS A 252 -65.78 -36.23 5.09
N TRP A 253 -64.46 -36.47 5.19
CA TRP A 253 -63.87 -37.33 6.20
C TRP A 253 -63.42 -36.51 7.42
N GLN A 254 -63.89 -36.89 8.61
CA GLN A 254 -63.59 -36.18 9.86
C GLN A 254 -62.09 -36.07 10.18
N PHE A 255 -61.26 -36.96 9.62
CA PHE A 255 -59.81 -36.96 9.81
C PHE A 255 -59.03 -36.30 8.67
N GLY A 256 -59.67 -35.83 7.59
CA GLY A 256 -58.99 -35.23 6.44
C GLY A 256 -58.14 -34.00 6.82
N TYR A 257 -58.72 -33.05 7.54
CA TYR A 257 -58.02 -31.83 7.98
C TYR A 257 -56.82 -32.11 8.92
N PRO A 258 -56.98 -32.92 10.00
CA PRO A 258 -55.84 -33.33 10.84
C PRO A 258 -54.72 -34.05 10.08
N ILE A 259 -55.06 -34.94 9.14
CA ILE A 259 -54.08 -35.68 8.33
C ILE A 259 -53.28 -34.73 7.43
N VAL A 260 -53.94 -33.81 6.74
CA VAL A 260 -53.27 -32.81 5.89
C VAL A 260 -52.35 -31.92 6.72
N MET A 261 -52.79 -31.50 7.90
CA MET A 261 -51.96 -30.70 8.81
C MET A 261 -50.72 -31.46 9.29
N ALA A 262 -50.88 -32.75 9.63
CA ALA A 262 -49.77 -33.62 10.00
C ALA A 262 -48.78 -33.78 8.83
N VAL A 263 -49.26 -33.97 7.60
CA VAL A 263 -48.42 -34.08 6.40
C VAL A 263 -47.62 -32.79 6.16
N ILE A 264 -48.26 -31.61 6.25
CA ILE A 264 -47.58 -30.31 6.13
C ILE A 264 -46.45 -30.21 7.16
N ILE A 265 -46.74 -30.49 8.44
CA ILE A 265 -45.76 -30.42 9.53
C ILE A 265 -44.59 -31.37 9.26
N VAL A 266 -44.87 -32.62 8.86
CA VAL A 266 -43.83 -33.60 8.55
C VAL A 266 -42.94 -33.13 7.41
N ILE A 267 -43.50 -32.63 6.31
CA ILE A 267 -42.71 -32.14 5.16
C ILE A 267 -41.86 -30.93 5.58
N CYS A 268 -42.44 -29.94 6.27
CA CYS A 268 -41.69 -28.78 6.77
C CYS A 268 -40.55 -29.19 7.70
N LEU A 269 -40.78 -30.17 8.57
CA LEU A 269 -39.79 -30.65 9.53
C LEU A 269 -38.67 -31.45 8.85
N VAL A 270 -38.99 -32.22 7.81
CA VAL A 270 -38.00 -32.90 6.94
C VAL A 270 -37.14 -31.87 6.20
N LEU A 271 -37.75 -30.85 5.58
CA LEU A 271 -37.03 -29.77 4.91
C LEU A 271 -36.15 -28.98 5.88
N TYR A 272 -36.68 -28.59 7.04
CA TYR A 272 -35.93 -27.91 8.09
C TYR A 272 -34.73 -28.73 8.55
N ARG A 273 -34.90 -30.02 8.83
CA ARG A 273 -33.79 -30.91 9.20
C ARG A 273 -32.77 -31.07 8.08
N GLY A 274 -33.22 -31.17 6.83
CA GLY A 274 -32.36 -31.27 5.65
C GLY A 274 -31.49 -30.01 5.47
N PHE A 275 -32.10 -28.83 5.50
CA PHE A 275 -31.38 -27.57 5.38
C PHE A 275 -30.44 -27.31 6.54
N ARG A 276 -30.84 -27.64 7.77
CA ARG A 276 -29.98 -27.53 8.97
C ARG A 276 -28.79 -28.47 8.91
N ARG A 277 -28.97 -29.70 8.43
CA ARG A 277 -27.87 -30.66 8.24
C ARG A 277 -26.85 -30.19 7.20
N ASN A 278 -27.32 -29.48 6.18
CA ASN A 278 -26.48 -28.97 5.10
C ASN A 278 -25.84 -27.60 5.42
N GLY A 279 -26.08 -27.04 6.61
CA GLY A 279 -25.56 -25.73 7.02
C GLY A 279 -26.16 -24.55 6.27
N TRP A 280 -27.41 -24.65 5.81
CA TRP A 280 -28.16 -23.52 5.22
C TRP A 280 -28.94 -22.74 6.30
N LEU A 281 -29.07 -23.33 7.50
CA LEU A 281 -29.83 -22.92 8.67
C LEU A 281 -29.08 -23.37 9.93
#